data_AF-A0A2G4SXD5-F1
#
_entry.id   AF-A0A2G4SXD5-F1
#
_cell.length_a   1.000
_cell.length_b   1.000
_cell.length_c   1.000
_cell.angle_alpha   90.00
_cell.angle_beta   90.00
_cell.angle_gamma   90.00
#
_symmetry.space_group_name_H-M   'P 1'
#
loop_
_entity.id
_entity.type
_entity.pdbx_description
1 polymer ?
#
loop_
_entity_poly.entity_id
_entity_poly.type
_entity_poly.pdbx_seq_one_letter_code
_entity_poly.pdbx_strand_id
1 'polypeptide(L)'
;MVQSLPLFGSPLVTALARSSIKTTNGLCVPGILARCYDEIYANGMELEGIFRKSGSAAVMNQLQARFEAAEDPLTVTFPPNVNGHSIAGLLKRYLQQLPEPVIPKQNQRQFIEAFDDIKYSDDIIKARLLEACKALPYEHLHLLQFILYMCTMTQRCEKTNHMSLNSLAIIFAPTCVRLDGVSQLMPNEAIDHVTEFSKAGSSSCSDLPVSMNKQHDIFAKARKFICDAFKRKIGKHQKNNWNYNGKNSQSMILYQPSELLRLDLIKESTTWIKIFKFMMVHASSFTRITRYNSGALPPRIITRVKY
;
A
#
# COMPACT_ATOMS: atom_id res chain seq x y z
N MET A 1 -35.30 7.20 -18.22
CA MET A 1 -34.52 7.24 -16.96
C MET A 1 -33.05 7.30 -17.35
N VAL A 2 -32.36 8.40 -17.07
CA VAL A 2 -30.90 8.45 -17.24
C VAL A 2 -30.33 7.53 -16.17
N GLN A 3 -29.80 6.36 -16.55
CA GLN A 3 -29.07 5.52 -15.59
C GLN A 3 -27.86 6.33 -15.11
N SER A 4 -27.81 6.60 -13.81
CA SER A 4 -26.62 7.17 -13.19
C SER A 4 -25.45 6.20 -13.41
N LEU A 5 -24.29 6.76 -13.75
CA LEU A 5 -23.08 5.95 -13.92
C LEU A 5 -22.78 5.20 -12.61
N PRO A 6 -22.31 3.94 -12.68
CA PRO A 6 -21.96 3.19 -11.49
C PRO A 6 -20.86 3.93 -10.71
N LEU A 7 -20.88 3.85 -9.38
CA LEU A 7 -19.89 4.47 -8.52
C LEU A 7 -18.57 3.69 -8.53
N PHE A 8 -18.66 2.36 -8.44
CA PHE A 8 -17.54 1.45 -8.54
C PHE A 8 -17.24 1.15 -10.02
N GLY A 9 -15.96 1.03 -10.37
CA GLY A 9 -15.57 0.82 -11.77
C GLY A 9 -15.56 2.08 -12.63
N SER A 10 -16.01 3.22 -12.11
CA SER A 10 -16.01 4.51 -12.82
C SER A 10 -14.76 5.35 -12.50
N PRO A 11 -14.38 6.27 -13.40
CA PRO A 11 -13.29 7.22 -13.15
C PRO A 11 -13.47 7.98 -11.82
N LEU A 12 -12.36 8.34 -11.18
CA LEU A 12 -12.35 9.04 -9.88
C LEU A 12 -13.20 10.32 -9.91
N VAL A 13 -13.11 11.07 -11.02
CA VAL A 13 -13.88 12.31 -11.24
C VAL A 13 -15.40 12.09 -11.18
N THR A 14 -15.89 10.94 -11.62
CA THR A 14 -17.32 10.59 -11.57
C THR A 14 -17.79 10.47 -10.12
N ALA A 15 -17.00 9.81 -9.28
CA ALA A 15 -17.32 9.68 -7.85
C ALA A 15 -17.28 11.04 -7.14
N LEU A 16 -16.29 11.88 -7.45
CA LEU A 16 -16.17 13.25 -6.90
C LEU A 16 -17.35 14.14 -7.30
N ALA A 17 -17.79 14.05 -8.56
CA ALA A 17 -18.94 14.80 -9.07
C ALA A 17 -20.26 14.33 -8.45
N ARG A 18 -20.41 13.03 -8.19
CA ARG A 18 -21.61 12.47 -7.53
C ARG A 18 -21.68 12.89 -6.07
N SER A 19 -20.56 12.83 -5.35
CA SER A 19 -20.48 13.26 -3.96
C SER A 19 -19.04 13.43 -3.53
N SER A 20 -18.73 14.56 -2.90
CA SER A 20 -17.41 14.84 -2.35
C SER A 20 -17.49 15.69 -1.09
N ILE A 21 -16.48 15.56 -0.24
CA ILE A 21 -16.24 16.47 0.88
C ILE A 21 -14.97 17.27 0.62
N LYS A 22 -14.93 18.47 1.20
CA LYS A 22 -13.68 19.23 1.37
C LYS A 22 -13.21 19.09 2.81
N THR A 23 -12.04 18.48 2.99
CA THR A 23 -11.40 18.40 4.31
C THR A 23 -10.86 19.77 4.74
N THR A 24 -10.55 19.92 6.02
CA THR A 24 -9.92 21.13 6.58
C THR A 24 -8.59 21.49 5.92
N ASN A 25 -7.89 20.51 5.37
CA ASN A 25 -6.62 20.70 4.66
C ASN A 25 -6.84 20.98 3.16
N GLY A 26 -8.08 21.23 2.72
CA GLY A 26 -8.42 21.55 1.34
C GLY A 26 -8.60 20.34 0.41
N LEU A 27 -8.42 19.11 0.92
CA LEU A 27 -8.54 17.90 0.09
C LEU A 27 -10.00 17.69 -0.34
N CYS A 28 -10.20 17.45 -1.62
CA CYS A 28 -11.47 17.01 -2.21
C CYS A 28 -11.48 15.49 -2.26
N VAL A 29 -12.38 14.85 -1.51
CA VAL A 29 -12.39 13.39 -1.29
C VAL A 29 -13.74 12.83 -1.72
N PRO A 30 -13.79 11.71 -2.46
CA PRO A 30 -15.04 11.05 -2.82
C PRO A 30 -15.88 10.68 -1.58
N GLY A 31 -17.19 10.94 -1.64
CA GLY A 31 -18.11 10.74 -0.52
C GLY A 31 -18.11 9.30 0.02
N ILE A 32 -17.94 8.30 -0.85
CA ILE A 32 -17.80 6.90 -0.45
C ILE A 32 -16.58 6.66 0.46
N LEU A 33 -15.42 7.24 0.13
CA LEU A 33 -14.20 7.09 0.92
C LEU A 33 -14.34 7.81 2.24
N ALA A 34 -14.86 9.04 2.20
CA ALA A 34 -15.12 9.84 3.39
C ALA A 34 -16.09 9.14 4.34
N ARG A 35 -17.22 8.63 3.84
CA ARG A 35 -18.23 7.94 4.64
C ARG A 35 -17.72 6.62 5.22
N CYS A 36 -17.04 5.80 4.42
CA CYS A 36 -16.41 4.58 4.92
C CYS A 36 -15.38 4.86 6.01
N TYR A 37 -14.52 5.87 5.79
CA TYR A 37 -13.48 6.19 6.76
C TYR A 37 -14.03 6.85 8.01
N ASP A 38 -15.06 7.70 7.93
CA ASP A 38 -15.72 8.29 9.11
C ASP A 38 -16.28 7.20 10.04
N GLU A 39 -16.88 6.15 9.47
CA GLU A 39 -17.36 5.01 10.24
C GLU A 39 -16.22 4.20 10.88
N ILE A 40 -15.14 3.93 10.13
CA ILE A 40 -13.95 3.27 10.68
C ILE A 40 -13.32 4.13 11.77
N TYR A 41 -13.26 5.45 11.58
CA TYR A 41 -12.71 6.38 12.55
C TYR A 41 -13.51 6.40 13.85
N ALA A 42 -14.85 6.39 13.75
CA ALA A 42 -15.73 6.40 14.91
C ALA A 42 -15.75 5.06 15.67
N ASN A 43 -15.79 3.94 14.96
CA ASN A 43 -16.16 2.64 15.54
C ASN A 43 -15.13 1.52 15.30
N GLY A 44 -14.10 1.75 14.48
CA GLY A 44 -13.19 0.70 13.99
C GLY A 44 -11.70 0.96 14.22
N MET A 45 -11.30 2.08 14.83
CA MET A 45 -9.88 2.44 14.97
C MET A 45 -9.10 1.50 15.89
N GLU A 46 -9.76 0.90 16.87
CA GLU A 46 -9.17 -0.06 17.81
C GLU A 46 -9.37 -1.51 17.38
N LEU A 47 -10.05 -1.75 16.25
CA LEU A 47 -10.31 -3.09 15.74
C LEU A 47 -9.00 -3.75 15.27
N GLU A 48 -8.66 -4.87 15.89
CA GLU A 48 -7.41 -5.60 15.63
C GLU A 48 -7.26 -6.00 14.16
N GLY A 49 -6.20 -5.50 13.52
CA GLY A 49 -5.92 -5.76 12.11
C GLY A 49 -6.86 -5.03 11.14
N ILE A 50 -7.43 -3.88 11.51
CA ILE A 50 -8.19 -3.02 10.58
C ILE A 50 -7.39 -2.75 9.29
N PHE A 51 -8.04 -2.82 8.13
CA PHE A 51 -7.44 -2.87 6.77
C PHE A 51 -6.61 -4.12 6.42
N ARG A 52 -6.08 -4.89 7.38
CA ARG A 52 -5.37 -6.16 7.13
C ARG A 52 -6.34 -7.31 6.97
N LYS A 53 -7.15 -7.59 8.00
CA LYS A 53 -8.11 -8.69 8.03
C LYS A 53 -9.24 -8.46 7.03
N SER A 54 -9.70 -9.54 6.40
CA SER A 54 -10.79 -9.51 5.42
C SER A 54 -12.15 -9.49 6.12
N GLY A 55 -13.05 -8.63 5.65
CA GLY A 55 -14.45 -8.66 6.03
C GLY A 55 -15.27 -9.67 5.24
N SER A 56 -16.54 -9.80 5.59
CA SER A 56 -17.47 -10.69 4.87
C SER A 56 -17.74 -10.18 3.46
N ALA A 57 -17.49 -11.01 2.44
CA ALA A 57 -17.75 -10.68 1.05
C ALA A 57 -19.23 -10.37 0.78
N ALA A 58 -20.14 -11.10 1.42
CA ALA A 58 -21.58 -10.85 1.33
C ALA A 58 -21.94 -9.46 1.87
N VAL A 59 -21.38 -9.07 3.02
CA VAL A 59 -21.61 -7.74 3.61
C VAL A 59 -20.99 -6.65 2.71
N MET A 60 -19.79 -6.85 2.18
CA MET A 60 -19.20 -5.90 1.23
C MET A 60 -20.06 -5.70 -0.02
N ASN A 61 -20.64 -6.77 -0.58
CA ASN A 61 -21.52 -6.68 -1.74
C ASN A 61 -22.82 -5.93 -1.40
N GLN A 62 -23.40 -6.17 -0.22
CA GLN A 62 -24.58 -5.44 0.25
C GLN A 62 -24.27 -3.95 0.46
N LEU A 63 -23.14 -3.61 1.08
CA LEU A 63 -22.73 -2.22 1.28
C LEU A 63 -22.45 -1.53 -0.05
N GLN A 64 -21.77 -2.20 -0.99
CA GLN A 64 -21.54 -1.71 -2.34
C GLN A 64 -22.88 -1.35 -3.02
N ALA A 65 -23.85 -2.28 -3.01
CA ALA A 65 -25.17 -2.03 -3.59
C ALA A 65 -25.89 -0.82 -2.94
N ARG A 66 -25.73 -0.62 -1.63
CA ARG A 66 -26.28 0.56 -0.94
C ARG A 66 -25.64 1.87 -1.41
N PHE A 67 -24.32 1.91 -1.57
CA PHE A 67 -23.62 3.07 -2.11
C PHE A 67 -23.98 3.35 -3.57
N GLU A 68 -24.15 2.30 -4.38
CA GLU A 68 -24.57 2.40 -5.78
C GLU A 68 -26.00 2.94 -5.93
N ALA A 69 -26.91 2.56 -5.04
CA ALA A 69 -28.30 3.00 -5.05
C ALA A 69 -28.51 4.39 -4.44
N ALA A 70 -27.61 4.87 -3.57
CA ALA A 70 -27.75 6.15 -2.90
C ALA A 70 -27.50 7.32 -3.85
N GLU A 71 -28.38 8.32 -3.88
CA GLU A 71 -28.16 9.55 -4.67
C GLU A 71 -26.85 10.24 -4.23
N ASP A 72 -26.70 10.44 -2.92
CA ASP A 72 -25.48 10.92 -2.28
C ASP A 72 -24.85 9.85 -1.36
N PRO A 73 -23.68 9.28 -1.74
CA PRO A 73 -22.87 8.41 -0.88
C PRO A 73 -22.66 8.85 0.58
N LEU A 74 -22.67 10.15 0.90
CA LEU A 74 -22.49 10.64 2.27
C LEU A 74 -23.70 10.36 3.17
N THR A 75 -24.88 10.13 2.59
CA THR A 75 -26.11 9.80 3.32
C THR A 75 -26.22 8.32 3.70
N VAL A 76 -25.32 7.48 3.17
CA VAL A 76 -25.36 6.03 3.42
C VAL A 76 -25.13 5.73 4.90
N THR A 77 -26.11 5.04 5.48
CA THR A 77 -26.05 4.54 6.85
C THR A 77 -25.56 3.10 6.88
N PHE A 78 -24.73 2.80 7.86
CA PHE A 78 -24.24 1.47 8.12
C PHE A 78 -25.20 0.74 9.06
N PRO A 79 -25.46 -0.57 8.84
CA PRO A 79 -26.22 -1.37 9.80
C PRO A 79 -25.60 -1.29 11.20
N PRO A 80 -26.41 -1.34 12.27
CA PRO A 80 -25.90 -1.52 13.62
C PRO A 80 -24.98 -2.74 13.68
N ASN A 81 -23.83 -2.61 14.35
CA ASN A 81 -22.83 -3.67 14.51
C ASN A 81 -22.24 -4.21 13.20
N VAL A 82 -22.26 -3.45 12.10
CA VAL A 82 -21.53 -3.85 10.90
C VAL A 82 -20.04 -4.01 11.23
N ASN A 83 -19.43 -5.09 10.76
CA ASN A 83 -18.02 -5.35 11.03
C ASN A 83 -17.14 -4.33 10.29
N GLY A 84 -16.27 -3.63 11.03
CA GLY A 84 -15.32 -2.65 10.47
C GLY A 84 -14.39 -3.21 9.39
N HIS A 85 -14.06 -4.51 9.43
CA HIS A 85 -13.28 -5.17 8.37
C HIS A 85 -14.03 -5.20 7.03
N SER A 86 -15.36 -5.30 7.04
CA SER A 86 -16.16 -5.24 5.81
C SER A 86 -16.17 -3.83 5.22
N ILE A 87 -16.24 -2.78 6.07
CA ILE A 87 -16.17 -1.39 5.61
C ILE A 87 -14.77 -1.08 5.06
N ALA A 88 -13.71 -1.49 5.77
CA ALA A 88 -12.33 -1.35 5.31
C ALA A 88 -12.08 -2.11 4.01
N GLY A 89 -12.63 -3.32 3.87
CA GLY A 89 -12.58 -4.11 2.65
C GLY A 89 -13.28 -3.42 1.48
N LEU A 90 -14.45 -2.83 1.71
CA LEU A 90 -15.18 -2.06 0.71
C LEU A 90 -14.41 -0.81 0.26
N LEU A 91 -13.83 -0.08 1.21
CA LEU A 91 -12.98 1.09 0.93
C LEU A 91 -11.82 0.70 0.00
N LYS A 92 -11.10 -0.38 0.32
CA LYS A 92 -10.02 -0.90 -0.54
C LYS A 92 -10.53 -1.34 -1.90
N ARG A 93 -11.69 -2.02 -1.95
CA ARG A 93 -12.32 -2.48 -3.20
C ARG A 93 -12.61 -1.31 -4.13
N TYR A 94 -13.16 -0.20 -3.61
CA TYR A 94 -13.40 1.00 -4.40
C TYR A 94 -12.12 1.49 -5.06
N LEU A 95 -11.02 1.63 -4.30
CA LEU A 95 -9.72 2.05 -4.83
C LEU A 95 -9.18 1.10 -5.91
N GLN A 96 -9.33 -0.22 -5.70
CA GLN A 96 -8.86 -1.24 -6.63
C GLN A 96 -9.66 -1.25 -7.94
N GLN A 97 -10.96 -0.91 -7.89
CA GLN A 97 -11.85 -0.92 -9.04
C GLN A 97 -11.83 0.38 -9.85
N LEU A 98 -11.12 1.42 -9.42
CA LEU A 98 -10.93 2.62 -10.26
C LEU A 98 -10.33 2.22 -11.62
N PRO A 99 -10.77 2.78 -12.76
CA PRO A 99 -10.15 2.53 -14.06
C PRO A 99 -8.67 2.89 -14.11
N GLU A 100 -8.28 3.96 -13.40
CA GLU A 100 -6.89 4.41 -13.22
C GLU A 100 -6.50 4.29 -11.74
N PRO A 101 -5.27 3.87 -11.37
CA PRO A 101 -4.92 3.67 -9.98
C PRO A 101 -4.84 5.00 -9.26
N VAL A 102 -4.81 4.97 -7.92
CA VAL A 102 -4.56 6.17 -7.11
C VAL A 102 -3.31 6.90 -7.58
N ILE A 103 -2.24 6.15 -7.87
CA ILE A 103 -1.07 6.65 -8.59
C ILE A 103 -1.14 6.14 -10.04
N PRO A 104 -1.53 7.00 -11.01
CA PRO A 104 -1.55 6.69 -12.44
C PRO A 104 -0.30 5.97 -12.93
N LYS A 105 -0.47 4.98 -13.82
CA LYS A 105 0.66 4.19 -14.38
C LYS A 105 1.71 5.10 -15.04
N GLN A 106 1.29 6.19 -15.66
CA GLN A 106 2.19 7.19 -16.27
C GLN A 106 3.07 7.94 -15.26
N ASN A 107 2.63 8.11 -14.01
CA ASN A 107 3.37 8.81 -12.96
C ASN A 107 4.24 7.85 -12.13
N GLN A 108 3.95 6.55 -12.12
CA GLN A 108 4.62 5.54 -11.28
C GLN A 108 6.14 5.52 -11.43
N ARG A 109 6.65 5.65 -12.65
CA ARG A 109 8.10 5.69 -12.92
C ARG A 109 8.81 6.82 -12.16
N GLN A 110 8.19 7.99 -12.07
CA GLN A 110 8.79 9.15 -11.39
C GLN A 110 8.93 8.91 -9.87
N PHE A 111 7.97 8.22 -9.25
CA PHE A 111 8.03 7.83 -7.84
C PHE A 111 9.14 6.80 -7.58
N ILE A 112 9.27 5.80 -8.44
CA ILE A 112 10.32 4.78 -8.34
C ILE A 112 11.70 5.42 -8.49
N GLU A 113 11.89 6.27 -9.51
CA GLU A 113 13.16 6.96 -9.73
C GLU A 113 13.49 7.96 -8.61
N ALA A 114 12.48 8.56 -7.96
CA ALA A 114 12.64 9.46 -6.82
C ALA A 114 13.19 8.75 -5.57
N PHE A 115 12.98 7.44 -5.44
CA PHE A 115 13.28 6.67 -4.24
C PHE A 115 14.47 5.72 -4.43
N ASP A 116 15.61 6.10 -3.85
CA ASP A 116 16.78 5.23 -3.71
C ASP A 116 17.39 5.48 -2.32
N ASP A 117 17.05 4.60 -1.38
CA ASP A 117 17.42 4.67 0.03
C ASP A 117 18.89 4.28 0.30
N ILE A 118 19.61 3.85 -0.74
CA ILE A 118 21.05 3.59 -0.67
C ILE A 118 21.83 4.83 -1.13
N LYS A 119 21.34 5.52 -2.16
CA LYS A 119 22.05 6.63 -2.80
C LYS A 119 21.73 8.00 -2.22
N TYR A 120 20.51 8.23 -1.74
CA TYR A 120 20.03 9.55 -1.35
C TYR A 120 19.70 9.61 0.14
N SER A 121 19.89 10.80 0.73
CA SER A 121 19.40 11.09 2.08
C SER A 121 17.88 11.25 2.09
N ASP A 122 17.27 11.08 3.27
CA ASP A 122 15.83 11.28 3.47
C ASP A 122 15.33 12.64 2.97
N ASP A 123 16.11 13.72 3.14
CA ASP A 123 15.72 15.04 2.65
C ASP A 123 15.64 15.11 1.12
N ILE A 124 16.59 14.47 0.43
CA ILE A 124 16.60 14.38 -1.04
C ILE A 124 15.43 13.51 -1.52
N ILE A 125 15.23 12.34 -0.90
CA ILE A 125 14.12 11.44 -1.26
C ILE A 125 12.77 12.15 -1.08
N LYS A 126 12.58 12.82 0.06
CA LYS A 126 11.39 13.61 0.35
C LYS A 126 11.17 14.71 -0.68
N ALA A 127 12.20 15.49 -1.02
CA ALA A 127 12.08 16.54 -2.04
C ALA A 127 11.67 15.97 -3.41
N ARG A 128 12.30 14.88 -3.85
CA ARG A 128 12.00 14.25 -5.14
C ARG A 128 10.61 13.61 -5.18
N LEU A 129 10.18 12.97 -4.10
CA LEU A 129 8.82 12.44 -3.98
C LEU A 129 7.77 13.56 -3.93
N LEU A 130 8.06 14.70 -3.30
CA LEU A 130 7.17 15.87 -3.34
C LEU A 130 6.97 16.37 -4.77
N GLU A 131 8.03 16.44 -5.58
CA GLU A 131 7.91 16.78 -7.00
C GLU A 131 7.11 15.73 -7.79
N ALA A 132 7.28 14.44 -7.49
CA ALA A 132 6.47 13.38 -8.10
C ALA A 132 4.99 13.50 -7.74
N CYS A 133 4.67 13.83 -6.49
CA CYS A 133 3.30 14.11 -6.05
C CYS A 133 2.69 15.32 -6.75
N LYS A 134 3.45 16.40 -6.97
CA LYS A 134 2.97 17.59 -7.67
C LYS A 134 2.66 17.35 -9.15
N ALA A 135 3.25 16.31 -9.74
CA ALA A 135 2.99 15.91 -11.13
C ALA A 135 1.71 15.05 -11.28
N LEU A 136 1.06 14.66 -10.19
CA LEU A 136 -0.21 13.94 -10.23
C LEU A 136 -1.36 14.88 -10.64
N PRO A 137 -2.39 14.38 -11.34
CA PRO A 137 -3.67 15.08 -11.44
C PRO A 137 -4.20 15.43 -10.05
N TYR A 138 -4.87 16.57 -9.94
CA TYR A 138 -5.31 17.15 -8.67
C TYR A 138 -6.15 16.18 -7.83
N GLU A 139 -7.08 15.46 -8.48
CA GLU A 139 -7.96 14.49 -7.85
C GLU A 139 -7.17 13.30 -7.28
N HIS A 140 -6.16 12.83 -8.01
CA HIS A 140 -5.29 11.73 -7.59
C HIS A 140 -4.34 12.14 -6.47
N LEU A 141 -3.80 13.35 -6.51
CA LEU A 141 -3.00 13.92 -5.41
C LEU A 141 -3.83 13.99 -4.13
N HIS A 142 -5.05 14.52 -4.20
CA HIS A 142 -5.95 14.62 -3.06
C HIS A 142 -6.30 13.26 -2.47
N LEU A 143 -6.58 12.30 -3.33
CA LEU A 143 -6.86 10.93 -2.92
C LEU A 143 -5.65 10.30 -2.22
N LEU A 144 -4.44 10.44 -2.77
CA LEU A 144 -3.21 9.94 -2.16
C LEU A 144 -2.97 10.57 -0.78
N GLN A 145 -3.12 11.90 -0.67
CA GLN A 145 -2.96 12.62 0.60
C GLN A 145 -3.98 12.15 1.65
N PHE A 146 -5.23 11.92 1.25
CA PHE A 146 -6.24 11.38 2.14
C PHE A 146 -5.89 9.96 2.61
N ILE A 147 -5.39 9.10 1.72
CA ILE A 147 -4.93 7.75 2.09
C ILE A 147 -3.76 7.79 3.08
N LEU A 148 -2.77 8.66 2.86
CA LEU A 148 -1.67 8.86 3.80
C LEU A 148 -2.19 9.32 5.16
N TYR A 149 -3.11 10.29 5.18
CA TYR A 149 -3.76 10.74 6.40
C TYR A 149 -4.45 9.59 7.13
N MET A 150 -5.32 8.83 6.45
CA MET A 150 -6.02 7.69 7.03
C MET A 150 -5.06 6.69 7.68
N CYS A 151 -3.98 6.32 6.97
CA CYS A 151 -2.98 5.38 7.46
C CYS A 151 -2.28 5.91 8.72
N THR A 152 -1.85 7.18 8.71
CA THR A 152 -1.19 7.76 9.89
C THR A 152 -2.12 7.86 11.10
N MET A 153 -3.41 8.14 10.89
CA MET A 153 -4.38 8.14 11.99
C MET A 153 -4.59 6.73 12.52
N THR A 154 -4.71 5.72 11.64
CA THR A 154 -4.87 4.31 12.06
C THR A 154 -3.66 3.83 12.88
N GLN A 155 -2.45 4.20 12.49
CA GLN A 155 -1.25 3.82 13.24
C GLN A 155 -1.16 4.46 14.63
N ARG A 156 -1.84 5.59 14.89
CA ARG A 156 -1.89 6.15 16.26
C ARG A 156 -2.55 5.22 17.27
N CYS A 157 -3.37 4.29 16.81
CA CYS A 157 -4.02 3.25 17.62
C CYS A 157 -3.29 1.90 17.54
N GLU A 158 -2.03 1.86 17.10
CA GLU A 158 -1.25 0.62 16.89
C GLU A 158 -1.20 -0.31 18.12
N LYS A 159 -1.25 0.25 19.33
CA LYS A 159 -1.24 -0.53 20.57
C LYS A 159 -2.44 -1.49 20.66
N THR A 160 -3.60 -1.11 20.13
CA THR A 160 -4.83 -1.91 20.14
C THR A 160 -5.06 -2.60 18.80
N ASN A 161 -4.91 -1.89 17.69
CA ASN A 161 -5.22 -2.43 16.38
C ASN A 161 -4.06 -3.21 15.72
N HIS A 162 -2.84 -3.14 16.24
CA HIS A 162 -1.63 -3.80 15.73
C HIS A 162 -1.24 -3.46 14.27
N MET A 163 -1.62 -2.26 13.82
CA MET A 163 -1.33 -1.76 12.48
C MET A 163 -0.21 -0.71 12.48
N SER A 164 1.02 -1.18 12.33
CA SER A 164 2.19 -0.31 12.10
C SER A 164 2.14 0.38 10.71
N LEU A 165 2.94 1.43 10.51
CA LEU A 165 3.11 2.05 9.18
C LEU A 165 3.61 1.05 8.13
N ASN A 166 4.44 0.09 8.54
CA ASN A 166 4.92 -0.95 7.63
C ASN A 166 3.77 -1.89 7.20
N SER A 167 2.94 -2.30 8.17
CA SER A 167 1.77 -3.14 7.91
C SER A 167 0.79 -2.45 6.96
N LEU A 168 0.54 -1.14 7.17
CA LEU A 168 -0.33 -0.34 6.32
C LEU A 168 0.28 -0.12 4.92
N ALA A 169 1.59 0.09 4.81
CA ALA A 169 2.26 0.21 3.52
C ALA A 169 2.15 -1.08 2.68
N ILE A 170 2.29 -2.25 3.29
CA ILE A 170 2.10 -3.56 2.62
C ILE A 170 0.69 -3.68 2.00
N ILE A 171 -0.32 -3.08 2.63
CA ILE A 171 -1.72 -3.15 2.18
C ILE A 171 -2.02 -2.08 1.12
N PHE A 172 -1.64 -0.83 1.40
CA PHE A 172 -2.05 0.31 0.57
C PHE A 172 -1.15 0.53 -0.64
N ALA A 173 0.14 0.17 -0.59
CA ALA A 173 1.03 0.27 -1.75
C ALA A 173 0.49 -0.51 -2.97
N PRO A 174 0.25 -1.85 -2.90
CA PRO A 174 -0.29 -2.59 -4.04
C PRO A 174 -1.72 -2.15 -4.41
N THR A 175 -2.51 -1.68 -3.45
CA THR A 175 -3.86 -1.15 -3.69
C THR A 175 -3.83 0.14 -4.51
N CYS A 176 -2.88 1.05 -4.23
CA CYS A 176 -2.82 2.37 -4.84
C CYS A 176 -2.14 2.39 -6.20
N VAL A 177 -1.20 1.49 -6.46
CA VAL A 177 -0.44 1.46 -7.73
C VAL A 177 -0.86 0.31 -8.65
N ARG A 178 -1.70 -0.61 -8.16
CA ARG A 178 -2.16 -1.80 -8.90
C ARG A 178 -1.01 -2.60 -9.48
N LEU A 179 -0.30 -3.27 -8.57
CA LEU A 179 0.71 -4.27 -8.93
C LEU A 179 0.01 -5.54 -9.40
N ASP A 180 -0.48 -5.51 -10.64
CA ASP A 180 -1.38 -6.50 -11.26
C ASP A 180 -0.84 -7.96 -11.30
N GLY A 181 0.38 -8.22 -10.82
CA GLY A 181 0.97 -9.56 -10.71
C GLY A 181 1.38 -10.00 -9.30
N VAL A 182 1.34 -9.13 -8.29
CA VAL A 182 1.97 -9.42 -6.98
C VAL A 182 1.00 -10.10 -6.02
N SER A 183 -0.28 -9.72 -5.99
CA SER A 183 -1.28 -10.36 -5.12
C SER A 183 -1.53 -11.85 -5.45
N GLN A 184 -1.16 -12.29 -6.66
CA GLN A 184 -1.20 -13.70 -7.07
C GLN A 184 0.09 -14.48 -6.73
N LEU A 185 1.17 -13.78 -6.39
CA LEU A 185 2.51 -14.33 -6.12
C LEU A 185 2.90 -14.28 -4.63
N MET A 186 2.18 -13.52 -3.80
CA MET A 186 2.38 -13.51 -2.36
C MET A 186 1.58 -14.66 -1.73
N PRO A 187 2.21 -15.63 -1.04
CA PRO A 187 1.47 -16.63 -0.27
C PRO A 187 0.67 -15.92 0.83
N ASN A 188 -0.59 -16.32 1.01
CA ASN A 188 -1.46 -15.84 2.11
C ASN A 188 -0.85 -16.09 3.52
N GLU A 189 0.20 -16.93 3.62
CA GLU A 189 0.83 -17.39 4.85
C GLU A 189 1.94 -16.46 5.39
N ALA A 190 2.40 -15.46 4.62
CA ALA A 190 3.47 -14.56 5.08
C ALA A 190 2.98 -13.45 6.03
N ILE A 191 1.68 -13.36 6.30
CA ILE A 191 1.07 -12.29 7.11
C ILE A 191 0.94 -12.69 8.59
N ASP A 192 0.93 -13.99 8.91
CA ASP A 192 0.69 -14.47 10.28
C ASP A 192 1.97 -14.68 11.11
N HIS A 193 3.15 -14.82 10.46
CA HIS A 193 4.42 -15.08 11.16
C HIS A 193 5.15 -13.84 11.72
N VAL A 194 4.65 -12.62 11.48
CA VAL A 194 5.27 -11.40 12.07
C VAL A 194 4.85 -11.21 13.54
N THR A 195 3.79 -11.88 13.99
CA THR A 195 3.22 -11.73 15.34
C THR A 195 3.89 -12.57 16.43
N GLU A 196 4.70 -13.59 16.10
CA GLU A 196 5.30 -14.47 17.12
C GLU A 196 6.65 -14.01 17.66
N PHE A 197 7.35 -13.11 16.97
CA PHE A 197 8.69 -12.67 17.40
C PHE A 197 8.71 -11.65 18.56
N SER A 198 7.55 -11.14 18.99
CA SER A 198 7.47 -10.16 20.10
C SER A 198 7.16 -10.76 21.48
N LYS A 199 7.04 -12.10 21.62
CA LYS A 199 6.60 -12.71 22.89
C LYS A 199 7.58 -13.63 23.62
N ALA A 200 8.79 -13.87 23.13
CA ALA A 200 9.73 -14.79 23.81
C ALA A 200 10.98 -14.07 24.31
N GLY A 201 10.89 -13.52 25.52
CA GLY A 201 12.02 -13.08 26.31
C GLY A 201 11.87 -13.53 27.75
N SER A 202 12.27 -14.78 28.06
CA SER A 202 12.80 -15.21 29.36
C SER A 202 13.06 -16.72 29.41
N SER A 203 14.11 -17.10 30.15
CA SER A 203 14.47 -18.41 30.74
C SER A 203 15.12 -19.53 29.89
N SER A 204 16.44 -19.67 30.17
CA SER A 204 17.36 -20.83 30.30
C SER A 204 17.12 -22.20 29.63
N CYS A 205 18.21 -22.74 29.06
CA CYS A 205 18.77 -24.12 29.06
C CYS A 205 17.79 -25.29 29.36
N SER A 206 17.77 -26.44 28.68
CA SER A 206 18.79 -27.17 27.92
C SER A 206 18.09 -28.28 27.09
N ASP A 207 18.80 -28.82 26.09
CA ASP A 207 18.54 -30.08 25.39
C ASP A 207 17.34 -30.16 24.44
N LEU A 208 17.62 -30.09 23.12
CA LEU A 208 17.06 -30.91 22.03
C LEU A 208 17.69 -30.46 20.67
N PRO A 209 17.77 -31.36 19.66
CA PRO A 209 18.81 -31.35 18.63
C PRO A 209 18.66 -30.24 17.58
N VAL A 210 19.81 -29.71 17.14
CA VAL A 210 19.96 -28.68 16.11
C VAL A 210 19.45 -29.20 14.75
N SER A 211 18.20 -28.88 14.43
CA SER A 211 17.66 -28.90 13.08
C SER A 211 17.79 -27.50 12.48
N MET A 212 18.82 -27.31 11.64
CA MET A 212 19.02 -26.08 10.87
C MET A 212 17.83 -25.84 9.93
N ASN A 213 17.11 -24.73 10.14
CA ASN A 213 15.93 -24.36 9.36
C ASN A 213 16.24 -24.15 7.86
N LYS A 214 15.67 -25.01 7.02
CA LYS A 214 15.81 -25.06 5.54
C LYS A 214 15.39 -23.79 4.79
N GLN A 215 14.67 -22.86 5.42
CA GLN A 215 14.31 -21.56 4.80
C GLN A 215 15.50 -20.62 4.66
N HIS A 216 16.47 -20.68 5.59
CA HIS A 216 17.68 -19.83 5.55
C HIS A 216 18.62 -20.19 4.37
N ASP A 217 18.52 -21.43 3.87
CA ASP A 217 19.37 -21.97 2.80
C ASP A 217 18.86 -21.57 1.39
N ILE A 218 17.55 -21.37 1.23
CA ILE A 218 16.93 -20.98 -0.05
C ILE A 218 17.25 -19.52 -0.39
N PHE A 219 17.12 -18.62 0.59
CA PHE A 219 17.47 -17.21 0.40
C PHE A 219 18.99 -16.99 0.28
N ALA A 220 19.82 -17.81 0.94
CA ALA A 220 21.27 -17.79 0.78
C ALA A 220 21.71 -18.23 -0.62
N LYS A 221 21.08 -19.27 -1.18
CA LYS A 221 21.32 -19.75 -2.55
C LYS A 221 20.89 -18.74 -3.62
N ALA A 222 19.73 -18.10 -3.44
CA ALA A 222 19.27 -17.03 -4.33
C ALA A 222 20.22 -15.80 -4.32
N ARG A 223 20.74 -15.45 -3.14
CA ARG A 223 21.70 -14.34 -2.96
C ARG A 223 23.05 -14.61 -3.65
N LYS A 224 23.59 -15.83 -3.57
CA LYS A 224 24.85 -16.22 -4.23
C LYS A 224 24.73 -16.19 -5.75
N PHE A 225 23.58 -16.62 -6.27
CA PHE A 225 23.33 -16.68 -7.71
C PHE A 225 23.24 -15.29 -8.36
N ILE A 226 22.61 -14.34 -7.67
CA ILE A 226 22.54 -12.93 -8.10
C ILE A 226 23.94 -12.28 -8.07
N CYS A 227 24.77 -12.59 -7.07
CA CYS A 227 26.16 -12.12 -6.99
C CYS A 227 27.02 -12.57 -8.18
N ASP A 228 26.87 -13.81 -8.65
CA ASP A 228 27.66 -14.34 -9.78
C ASP A 228 27.19 -13.83 -11.14
N ALA A 229 25.91 -13.45 -11.27
CA ALA A 229 25.38 -12.76 -12.44
C ALA A 229 25.84 -11.30 -12.52
N PHE A 230 25.97 -10.62 -11.37
CA PHE A 230 26.47 -9.24 -11.30
C PHE A 230 27.97 -9.16 -11.58
N LYS A 231 28.78 -10.13 -11.13
CA LYS A 231 30.22 -10.22 -11.44
C LYS A 231 30.50 -10.38 -12.93
N ARG A 232 29.66 -11.14 -13.66
CA ARG A 232 29.75 -11.27 -15.13
C ARG A 232 29.39 -9.99 -15.88
N LYS A 233 28.58 -9.11 -15.29
CA LYS A 233 28.16 -7.84 -15.91
C LYS A 233 29.18 -6.70 -15.68
N ILE A 234 30.00 -6.79 -14.63
CA ILE A 234 31.10 -5.85 -14.32
C ILE A 234 32.41 -6.15 -15.09
N GLY A 235 32.58 -7.35 -15.66
CA GLY A 235 33.76 -7.70 -16.46
C GLY A 235 33.71 -7.27 -17.94
N LYS A 236 33.38 -6.03 -18.28
CA LYS A 236 33.65 -5.49 -19.63
C LYS A 236 35.16 -5.16 -19.71
N HIS A 237 35.84 -5.64 -20.75
CA HIS A 237 37.20 -5.24 -21.16
C HIS A 237 38.36 -5.49 -20.19
N GLN A 238 38.86 -6.73 -20.16
CA GLN A 238 40.29 -6.97 -20.25
C GLN A 238 40.54 -8.20 -21.14
N LYS A 239 41.09 -7.94 -22.34
CA LYS A 239 41.69 -8.94 -23.23
C LYS A 239 42.91 -9.54 -22.51
N ASN A 240 42.93 -10.86 -22.37
CA ASN A 240 44.07 -11.77 -22.63
C ASN A 240 44.11 -12.94 -21.62
N ASN A 241 44.15 -14.15 -22.17
CA ASN A 241 44.42 -15.44 -21.52
C ASN A 241 43.44 -15.93 -20.44
N TRP A 242 42.45 -16.71 -20.86
CA TRP A 242 41.85 -17.74 -19.99
C TRP A 242 42.07 -19.11 -20.62
N ASN A 243 43.16 -19.76 -20.21
CA ASN A 243 43.45 -21.13 -20.55
C ASN A 243 42.50 -22.03 -19.73
N TYR A 244 41.57 -22.68 -20.42
CA TYR A 244 40.56 -23.53 -19.81
C TYR A 244 41.19 -24.89 -19.49
N ASN A 245 41.45 -25.18 -18.22
CA ASN A 245 41.82 -26.54 -17.82
C ASN A 245 41.23 -26.91 -16.46
N GLY A 246 40.26 -27.84 -16.51
CA GLY A 246 40.00 -28.82 -15.46
C GLY A 246 39.21 -28.40 -14.21
N LYS A 247 37.99 -28.96 -14.10
CA LYS A 247 37.31 -29.36 -12.84
C LYS A 247 36.70 -28.26 -11.95
N ASN A 248 35.59 -27.68 -12.39
CA ASN A 248 34.37 -27.40 -11.58
C ASN A 248 33.40 -26.53 -12.40
N SER A 249 32.65 -27.16 -13.29
CA SER A 249 31.62 -26.48 -14.07
C SER A 249 30.35 -26.31 -13.22
N GLN A 250 30.30 -25.27 -12.37
CA GLN A 250 29.04 -24.79 -11.81
C GLN A 250 28.19 -24.23 -12.95
N SER A 251 27.10 -24.92 -13.25
CA SER A 251 26.13 -24.54 -14.26
C SER A 251 25.58 -23.14 -13.98
N MET A 252 25.81 -22.26 -14.94
CA MET A 252 25.29 -20.92 -14.99
C MET A 252 23.78 -21.00 -15.26
N ILE A 253 22.95 -21.13 -14.22
CA ILE A 253 21.47 -21.07 -14.30
C ILE A 253 21.07 -19.77 -15.03
N LEU A 254 20.60 -19.91 -16.27
CA LEU A 254 19.91 -18.84 -16.99
C LEU A 254 18.48 -18.80 -16.46
N TYR A 255 18.11 -17.73 -15.75
CA TYR A 255 16.73 -17.54 -15.31
C TYR A 255 15.80 -17.49 -16.53
N GLN A 256 14.69 -18.23 -16.48
CA GLN A 256 13.64 -18.11 -17.49
C GLN A 256 13.05 -16.68 -17.46
N PRO A 257 12.62 -16.11 -18.60
CA PRO A 257 12.06 -14.77 -18.65
C PRO A 257 10.91 -14.52 -17.65
N SER A 258 10.11 -15.54 -17.36
CA SER A 258 9.04 -15.50 -16.35
C SER A 258 9.57 -15.36 -14.90
N GLU A 259 10.73 -15.93 -14.59
CA GLU A 259 11.39 -15.84 -13.29
C GLU A 259 12.06 -14.47 -13.10
N LEU A 260 12.62 -13.89 -14.17
CA LEU A 260 13.12 -12.51 -14.15
C LEU A 260 11.98 -11.51 -13.97
N LEU A 261 10.86 -11.71 -14.68
CA LEU A 261 9.66 -10.89 -14.52
C LEU A 261 9.11 -10.97 -13.08
N ARG A 262 9.08 -12.17 -12.48
CA ARG A 262 8.69 -12.37 -11.07
C ARG A 262 9.62 -11.62 -10.12
N LEU A 263 10.93 -11.69 -10.32
CA LEU A 263 11.91 -10.99 -9.49
C LEU A 263 11.79 -9.47 -9.62
N ASP A 264 11.52 -8.96 -10.83
CA ASP A 264 11.33 -7.53 -11.06
C ASP A 264 10.01 -7.04 -10.44
N LEU A 265 8.93 -7.83 -10.52
CA LEU A 265 7.66 -7.55 -9.84
C LEU A 265 7.80 -7.55 -8.30
N ILE A 266 8.60 -8.46 -7.74
CA ILE A 266 8.89 -8.50 -6.29
C ILE A 266 9.72 -7.27 -5.87
N LYS A 267 10.73 -6.90 -6.67
CA LYS A 267 11.54 -5.69 -6.41
C LYS A 267 10.69 -4.42 -6.50
N GLU A 268 9.82 -4.32 -7.50
CA GLU A 268 8.92 -3.19 -7.66
C GLU A 268 7.94 -3.10 -6.49
N SER A 269 7.36 -4.23 -6.08
CA SER A 269 6.51 -4.32 -4.88
C SER A 269 7.20 -3.84 -3.62
N THR A 270 8.41 -4.36 -3.35
CA THR A 270 9.19 -3.95 -2.17
C THR A 270 9.57 -2.47 -2.22
N THR A 271 9.87 -1.93 -3.40
CA THR A 271 10.15 -0.51 -3.59
C THR A 271 8.91 0.34 -3.27
N TRP A 272 7.74 -0.03 -3.78
CA TRP A 272 6.49 0.67 -3.46
C TRP A 272 6.11 0.63 -1.99
N ILE A 273 6.32 -0.51 -1.32
CA ILE A 273 6.11 -0.62 0.13
C ILE A 273 7.04 0.37 0.87
N LYS A 274 8.31 0.45 0.48
CA LYS A 274 9.26 1.42 1.06
C LYS A 274 8.84 2.87 0.79
N ILE A 275 8.42 3.20 -0.44
CA ILE A 275 7.93 4.54 -0.81
C ILE A 275 6.73 4.92 0.06
N PHE A 276 5.71 4.07 0.14
CA PHE A 276 4.51 4.36 0.95
C PHE A 276 4.86 4.50 2.43
N LYS A 277 5.69 3.61 2.97
CA LYS A 277 6.16 3.70 4.36
C LYS A 277 6.89 5.03 4.59
N PHE A 278 7.80 5.41 3.70
CA PHE A 278 8.55 6.67 3.78
C PHE A 278 7.59 7.88 3.76
N MET A 279 6.64 7.90 2.84
CA MET A 279 5.65 8.99 2.76
C MET A 279 4.77 9.06 4.01
N MET A 280 4.42 7.93 4.63
CA MET A 280 3.66 7.90 5.88
C MET A 280 4.49 8.38 7.08
N VAL A 281 5.78 8.00 7.17
CA VAL A 281 6.70 8.50 8.21
C VAL A 281 6.83 10.03 8.12
N HIS A 282 6.89 10.57 6.91
CA HIS A 282 6.97 12.02 6.66
C HIS A 282 5.64 12.64 6.22
N ALA A 283 4.50 12.11 6.68
CA ALA A 283 3.18 12.48 6.18
C ALA A 283 2.85 13.97 6.29
N SER A 284 3.42 14.69 7.25
CA SER A 284 3.24 16.15 7.38
C SER A 284 3.72 16.94 6.15
N SER A 285 4.71 16.42 5.42
CA SER A 285 5.21 17.03 4.18
C SER A 285 4.25 16.77 3.03
N PHE A 286 3.80 15.52 2.90
CA PHE A 286 2.97 15.08 1.77
C PHE A 286 1.51 15.53 1.90
N THR A 287 0.96 15.62 3.10
CA THR A 287 -0.44 16.05 3.34
C THR A 287 -0.65 17.57 3.30
N ARG A 288 0.44 18.36 3.27
CA ARG A 288 0.40 19.83 3.22
C ARG A 288 0.64 20.42 1.84
N ILE A 289 0.79 19.62 0.79
CA ILE A 289 1.11 20.12 -0.56
C ILE A 289 0.02 21.09 -1.08
N THR A 290 -1.22 20.93 -0.62
CA THR A 290 -2.42 21.58 -1.15
C THR A 290 -2.94 22.73 -0.27
N ARG A 291 -2.09 23.35 0.58
CA ARG A 291 -2.50 24.42 1.51
C ARG A 291 -3.41 25.47 0.85
N TYR A 292 -4.62 25.61 1.38
CA TYR A 292 -5.47 26.79 1.27
C TYR A 292 -5.64 27.46 2.65
N ASN A 293 -5.90 28.77 2.67
CA ASN A 293 -5.93 29.62 3.88
C ASN A 293 -7.03 29.21 4.89
N SER A 294 -6.54 28.88 6.10
CA SER A 294 -7.08 29.03 7.46
C SER A 294 -8.59 28.95 7.76
N GLY A 295 -8.95 28.02 8.66
CA GLY A 295 -10.11 28.17 9.56
C GLY A 295 -10.63 26.86 10.17
N ALA A 296 -10.18 26.53 11.38
CA ALA A 296 -10.70 25.53 12.33
C ALA A 296 -11.03 24.09 11.87
N LEU A 297 -10.54 23.09 12.61
CA LEU A 297 -11.02 21.70 12.51
C LEU A 297 -12.49 21.58 12.97
N PRO A 298 -13.38 20.85 12.27
CA PRO A 298 -14.57 20.33 12.93
C PRO A 298 -14.20 19.07 13.73
N PRO A 299 -14.83 18.82 14.91
CA PRO A 299 -14.50 17.69 15.79
C PRO A 299 -14.90 16.30 15.26
N ARG A 300 -15.46 16.21 14.05
CA ARG A 300 -15.79 14.99 13.29
C ARG A 300 -15.71 15.34 11.80
N ILE A 301 -15.29 14.41 10.94
CA ILE A 301 -15.17 14.62 9.48
C ILE A 301 -16.54 15.03 8.87
N ILE A 302 -17.65 14.78 9.57
CA ILE A 302 -18.99 15.24 9.24
C ILE A 302 -19.67 15.79 10.50
N THR A 303 -19.63 17.11 10.73
CA THR A 303 -20.69 17.74 11.55
C THR A 303 -21.96 17.76 10.71
N ARG A 304 -22.99 17.02 11.18
CA ARG A 304 -24.35 17.00 10.65
C ARG A 304 -24.82 18.40 10.24
N VAL A 305 -25.20 18.57 8.97
CA VAL A 305 -26.15 19.62 8.62
C VAL A 305 -27.52 18.95 8.55
N LYS A 306 -28.34 19.20 9.58
CA LYS A 306 -29.78 19.05 9.46
C LYS A 306 -30.27 20.30 8.74
N TYR A 307 -30.93 20.14 7.61
CA TYR A 307 -31.96 21.08 7.17
C TYR A 307 -33.30 20.38 7.35
#